data_AF-A0A3B9M784-F1
#
_entry.id   AF-A0A3B9M784-F1
#
_cell.length_a   1.000
_cell.length_b   1.000
_cell.length_c   1.000
_cell.angle_alpha   90.00
_cell.angle_beta   90.00
_cell.angle_gamma   90.00
#
_symmetry.space_group_name_H-M   'P 1'
#
loop_
_entity.id
_entity.type
_entity.pdbx_description
1 polymer ?
#
loop_
_entity_poly.entity_id
_entity_poly.type
_entity_poly.pdbx_seq_one_letter_code
_entity_poly.pdbx_strand_id
1 'polypeptide(L)'
;MKTSSEDELDVKAAALLTGRTAETIRRWVWSGRLRAHKRGNRLVMARRDVEALARGGERQQLSLSEWAKLAEAALRSRRGPYKSAVDLVIEERRRRLDDVGGHASR
;
A
#
# COMPACT_ATOMS: atom_id res chain seq x y z
N MET A 1 -19.47 -13.88 11.57
CA MET A 1 -18.70 -13.86 12.82
C MET A 1 -19.06 -12.59 13.57
N LYS A 2 -19.79 -12.71 14.69
CA LYS A 2 -20.13 -11.57 15.55
C LYS A 2 -18.89 -11.25 16.39
N THR A 3 -18.29 -10.07 16.21
CA THR A 3 -17.29 -9.56 17.15
C THR A 3 -18.01 -9.27 18.47
N SER A 4 -17.65 -10.02 19.50
CA SER A 4 -18.08 -9.79 20.88
C SER A 4 -17.76 -8.34 21.25
N SER A 5 -18.66 -7.68 21.98
CA SER A 5 -18.47 -6.31 22.47
C SER A 5 -17.20 -6.10 23.31
N GLU A 6 -16.56 -7.17 23.78
CA GLU A 6 -15.29 -7.16 24.50
C GLU A 6 -14.06 -6.93 23.59
N ASP A 7 -14.21 -7.13 22.28
CA ASP A 7 -13.15 -6.90 21.28
C ASP A 7 -13.25 -5.55 20.57
N GLU A 8 -14.20 -4.69 20.97
CA GLU A 8 -14.34 -3.34 20.43
C GLU A 8 -13.59 -2.33 21.29
N LEU A 9 -12.68 -1.58 20.67
CA LEU A 9 -11.92 -0.51 21.30
C LEU A 9 -12.42 0.84 20.81
N ASP A 10 -12.53 1.80 21.73
CA ASP A 10 -12.65 3.20 21.36
C ASP A 10 -11.29 3.78 20.92
N VAL A 11 -11.31 4.99 20.36
CA VAL A 11 -10.10 5.68 19.88
C VAL A 11 -9.04 5.85 20.99
N LYS A 12 -9.43 6.05 22.24
CA LYS A 12 -8.52 6.26 23.37
C LYS A 12 -7.90 4.93 23.82
N ALA A 13 -8.70 3.87 23.89
CA ALA A 13 -8.24 2.53 24.20
C ALA A 13 -7.31 1.99 23.10
N ALA A 14 -7.63 2.24 21.82
CA ALA A 14 -6.77 1.91 20.70
C ALA A 14 -5.42 2.67 20.74
N ALA A 15 -5.44 3.95 21.12
CA ALA A 15 -4.21 4.74 21.31
C ALA A 15 -3.32 4.16 22.41
N LEU A 16 -3.90 3.81 23.56
CA LEU A 16 -3.19 3.16 24.67
C LEU A 16 -2.61 1.80 24.27
N LEU A 17 -3.39 0.97 23.58
CA LEU A 17 -2.96 -0.36 23.13
C LEU A 17 -1.76 -0.29 22.17
N THR A 18 -1.73 0.72 21.31
CA THR A 18 -0.71 0.85 20.26
C THR A 18 0.48 1.71 20.68
N GLY A 19 0.42 2.37 21.84
CA GLY A 19 1.41 3.37 22.26
C GLY A 19 1.47 4.58 21.32
N ARG A 20 0.41 4.84 20.53
CA ARG A 20 0.34 5.95 19.57
C ARG A 20 -0.63 7.02 20.06
N THR A 21 -0.61 8.19 19.42
CA THR A 21 -1.55 9.27 19.73
C THR A 21 -2.95 8.94 19.21
N ALA A 22 -3.99 9.41 19.90
CA ALA A 22 -5.38 9.29 19.45
C ALA A 22 -5.59 9.86 18.03
N GLU A 23 -4.83 10.90 17.67
CA GLU A 23 -4.86 11.49 16.33
C GLU A 23 -4.34 10.54 15.25
N THR A 24 -3.33 9.71 15.57
CA THR A 24 -2.83 8.68 14.66
C THR A 24 -3.93 7.66 14.33
N ILE A 25 -4.67 7.24 15.37
CA ILE A 25 -5.81 6.33 15.21
C ILE A 25 -6.90 6.97 14.34
N ARG A 26 -7.28 8.23 14.60
CA ARG A 26 -8.26 8.95 13.76
C ARG A 26 -7.82 9.05 12.31
N ARG A 27 -6.54 9.34 12.06
CA ARG A 27 -5.98 9.38 10.70
C ARG A 27 -6.07 8.03 10.00
N TRP A 28 -5.87 6.92 10.72
CA TRP A 28 -6.09 5.58 10.15
C TRP A 28 -7.54 5.32 9.78
N VAL A 29 -8.49 5.81 10.57
CA VAL A 29 -9.91 5.75 10.24
C VAL A 29 -10.24 6.57 8.99
N TRP A 30 -9.83 7.84 8.96
CA TRP A 30 -10.14 8.73 7.84
C TRP A 30 -9.47 8.30 6.54
N SER A 31 -8.28 7.73 6.60
CA SER A 31 -7.60 7.16 5.44
C SER A 31 -8.18 5.81 5.00
N GLY A 32 -9.20 5.28 5.70
CA GLY A 32 -9.81 3.98 5.40
C GLY A 32 -8.93 2.78 5.74
N ARG A 33 -7.78 3.00 6.40
CA ARG A 33 -6.86 1.94 6.81
C ARG A 33 -7.39 1.13 7.98
N LEU A 34 -8.23 1.72 8.83
CA LEU A 34 -8.81 1.09 10.00
C LEU A 34 -10.33 1.17 9.94
N ARG A 35 -10.99 0.01 10.00
CA ARG A 35 -12.45 -0.05 10.00
C ARG A 35 -12.97 0.44 11.35
N ALA A 36 -13.81 1.46 11.31
CA ALA A 36 -14.47 2.01 12.48
C ALA A 36 -15.98 1.93 12.29
N HIS A 37 -16.67 1.63 13.38
CA HIS A 37 -18.13 1.69 13.47
C HIS A 37 -18.51 2.81 14.44
N LYS A 38 -19.56 3.55 14.10
CA LYS A 38 -20.10 4.59 14.98
C LYS A 38 -21.06 3.95 15.98
N ARG A 39 -20.77 4.06 17.27
CA ARG A 39 -21.63 3.62 18.36
C ARG A 39 -22.01 4.83 19.20
N GLY A 40 -23.21 5.36 18.97
CA GLY A 40 -23.64 6.64 19.53
C GLY A 40 -22.73 7.78 19.06
N ASN A 41 -22.07 8.47 19.99
CA ASN A 41 -21.12 9.55 19.68
C ASN A 41 -19.65 9.10 19.62
N ARG A 42 -19.37 7.79 19.69
CA ARG A 42 -17.99 7.26 19.71
C ARG A 42 -17.70 6.43 18.47
N LEU A 43 -16.44 6.46 18.05
CA LEU A 43 -15.90 5.54 17.06
C LEU A 43 -15.33 4.33 17.80
N VAL A 44 -15.79 3.15 17.43
CA VAL A 44 -15.33 1.86 17.94
C VAL A 44 -14.74 1.03 16.81
N MET A 45 -13.74 0.23 17.11
CA MET A 45 -12.93 -0.51 16.15
C MET A 45 -12.51 -1.84 16.74
N ALA A 46 -12.41 -2.88 15.90
CA ALA A 46 -12.02 -4.20 16.37
C ALA A 46 -10.55 -4.18 16.83
N ARG A 47 -10.29 -4.70 18.03
CA ARG A 47 -8.96 -4.80 18.63
C ARG A 47 -7.94 -5.43 17.69
N ARG A 48 -8.31 -6.55 17.04
CA ARG A 48 -7.45 -7.25 16.08
C ARG A 48 -6.99 -6.36 14.91
N ASP A 49 -7.87 -5.48 14.43
CA ASP A 49 -7.58 -4.62 13.27
C ASP A 49 -6.62 -3.50 13.70
N VAL A 50 -6.80 -2.97 14.92
CA VAL A 50 -5.90 -2.01 15.55
C VAL A 50 -4.51 -2.60 15.73
N GLU A 51 -4.41 -3.82 16.28
CA GLU A 51 -3.13 -4.50 16.49
C GLU A 51 -2.42 -4.83 15.18
N ALA A 52 -3.16 -5.30 14.17
CA ALA A 52 -2.60 -5.59 12.85
C ALA A 52 -1.96 -4.33 12.23
N LEU A 53 -2.64 -3.19 12.34
CA LEU A 53 -2.12 -1.92 11.82
C LEU A 53 -0.92 -1.40 12.63
N ALA A 54 -0.94 -1.60 13.95
CA ALA A 54 0.16 -1.20 14.83
C ALA A 54 1.43 -1.99 14.52
N ARG A 55 1.31 -3.30 14.32
CA ARG A 55 2.42 -4.18 13.92
C ARG A 55 2.93 -3.87 12.51
N GLY A 56 2.03 -3.54 11.57
CA GLY A 56 2.40 -3.14 10.20
C GLY A 56 2.97 -1.71 10.08
N GLY A 57 2.91 -0.92 11.15
CA GLY A 57 3.37 0.48 11.20
C GLY A 57 4.88 0.62 11.40
N GLU A 58 5.58 -0.46 11.72
CA GLU A 58 7.05 -0.53 11.64
C GLU A 58 7.48 -0.73 10.18
N ARG A 59 7.14 0.24 9.32
CA ARG A 59 7.99 0.45 8.15
C ARG A 59 9.32 0.90 8.72
N GLN A 60 10.29 -0.03 8.75
CA GLN A 60 11.66 0.26 9.14
C GLN A 60 12.05 1.58 8.49
N GLN A 61 12.36 2.58 9.31
CA GLN A 61 12.75 3.89 8.80
C GLN A 61 14.09 3.69 8.11
N LEU A 62 14.05 3.50 6.80
CA LEU A 62 15.25 3.41 5.99
C LEU A 62 15.87 4.81 5.98
N SER A 63 17.16 4.88 6.26
CA SER A 63 17.94 6.04 5.88
C SER A 63 17.87 6.23 4.37
N LEU A 64 18.11 7.48 3.91
CA LEU A 64 18.12 7.79 2.48
C LEU A 64 19.09 6.90 1.69
N SER A 65 20.23 6.55 2.30
CA SER A 65 21.24 5.69 1.67
C SER A 65 20.78 4.23 1.58
N GLU A 66 20.09 3.70 2.60
CA GLU A 66 19.50 2.35 2.54
C GLU A 66 18.38 2.27 1.51
N TRP A 67 17.53 3.31 1.46
CA TRP A 67 16.51 3.41 0.41
C TRP A 67 17.13 3.46 -0.99
N ALA A 68 18.19 4.25 -1.20
CA ALA A 68 18.88 4.35 -2.48
C ALA A 68 19.46 3.01 -2.93
N LYS A 69 20.11 2.26 -2.02
CA LYS A 69 20.63 0.91 -2.30
C LYS A 69 19.53 -0.05 -2.74
N LEU A 70 18.38 -0.05 -2.04
CA LEU A 70 17.24 -0.88 -2.40
C LEU A 70 16.63 -0.48 -3.75
N ALA A 71 16.52 0.82 -4.03
CA ALA A 71 16.03 1.34 -5.31
C ALA A 71 16.95 0.92 -6.47
N GLU A 72 18.27 1.04 -6.31
CA GLU A 72 19.23 0.56 -7.30
C GLU A 72 19.12 -0.94 -7.56
N ALA A 73 19.01 -1.76 -6.50
CA ALA A 73 18.85 -3.20 -6.63
C ALA A 73 17.56 -3.56 -7.40
N ALA A 74 16.46 -2.89 -7.07
CA ALA A 74 15.19 -3.06 -7.77
C ALA A 74 15.29 -2.67 -9.26
N LEU A 75 15.96 -1.56 -9.58
CA LEU A 75 16.20 -1.13 -10.96
C LEU A 75 17.08 -2.12 -11.74
N ARG A 76 18.12 -2.69 -11.11
CA ARG A 76 18.97 -3.72 -11.74
C ARG A 76 18.18 -5.00 -12.04
N SER A 77 17.27 -5.40 -11.15
CA SER A 77 16.40 -6.57 -11.34
C SER A 77 15.34 -6.39 -12.44
N ARG A 78 15.03 -5.14 -12.83
CA ARG A 78 14.01 -4.78 -13.82
C ARG A 78 14.55 -4.57 -15.24
N ARG A 79 15.76 -5.02 -15.57
CA ARG A 79 16.24 -4.99 -16.95
C ARG A 79 15.50 -6.04 -17.77
N GLY A 80 14.40 -5.62 -18.40
CA GLY A 80 13.83 -6.32 -19.55
C GLY A 80 14.79 -6.27 -20.75
N PRO A 81 14.43 -6.87 -21.90
CA PRO A 81 15.31 -6.93 -23.07
C PRO A 81 15.66 -5.54 -23.67
N TYR A 82 14.94 -4.49 -23.26
CA TYR A 82 15.10 -3.14 -23.78
C TYR A 82 16.14 -2.36 -22.97
N LYS A 83 17.11 -1.76 -23.67
CA LYS A 83 18.22 -1.00 -23.07
C LYS A 83 17.75 0.37 -22.57
N SER A 84 16.66 0.91 -23.11
CA SER A 84 16.06 2.18 -22.74
C SER A 84 14.55 2.21 -23.00
N ALA A 85 13.88 3.24 -22.45
CA ALA A 85 12.48 3.51 -22.76
C ALA A 85 12.25 3.81 -24.26
N VAL A 86 13.25 4.40 -24.94
CA VAL A 86 13.21 4.67 -26.38
C VAL A 86 13.20 3.35 -27.16
N ASP A 87 14.04 2.39 -26.78
CA ASP A 87 14.08 1.07 -27.44
C ASP A 87 12.74 0.35 -27.32
N LEU A 88 12.10 0.42 -26.14
CA LEU A 88 10.78 -0.14 -25.92
C LEU A 88 9.73 0.46 -26.87
N VAL A 89 9.73 1.78 -27.04
CA VAL A 89 8.77 2.49 -27.89
C VAL A 89 9.01 2.20 -29.38
N ILE A 90 10.26 2.11 -29.82
CA ILE A 90 10.62 1.77 -31.19
C ILE A 90 10.17 0.35 -31.53
N GLU A 91 10.45 -0.62 -30.66
CA GLU A 91 10.05 -2.03 -30.86
C GLU A 91 8.53 -2.21 -30.82
N GLU A 92 7.84 -1.55 -29.88
CA GLU A 92 6.37 -1.52 -29.84
C GLU A 92 5.77 -0.93 -31.12
N ARG A 93 6.37 0.15 -31.66
CA ARG A 93 5.94 0.77 -32.91
C ARG A 93 6.13 -0.15 -34.11
N ARG A 94 7.26 -0.88 -34.18
CA ARG A 94 7.49 -1.90 -35.23
C ARG A 94 6.42 -2.98 -35.18
N ARG A 95 6.17 -3.57 -34.00
CA ARG A 95 5.14 -4.61 -33.82
C ARG A 95 3.76 -4.17 -34.34
N ARG A 96 3.36 -2.93 -34.04
CA ARG A 96 2.08 -2.38 -34.50
C ARG A 96 2.01 -2.21 -36.02
N LEU A 97 3.13 -1.85 -36.66
CA LEU A 97 3.18 -1.71 -38.12
C LEU A 97 3.14 -3.09 -38.80
N ASP A 98 3.82 -4.09 -38.23
CA ASP A 98 3.78 -5.47 -38.73
C ASP A 98 2.37 -6.08 -38.60
N ASP A 99 1.67 -5.84 -37.48
CA ASP A 99 0.28 -6.25 -37.31
C ASP A 99 -0.65 -5.61 -38.35
N VAL A 100 -0.45 -4.32 -38.67
CA VAL A 100 -1.24 -3.60 -39.67
C VAL A 100 -0.92 -4.09 -41.10
N GLY A 101 0.34 -4.37 -41.41
CA GLY A 101 0.76 -4.93 -42.71
C GLY A 101 0.26 -6.36 -42.94
N GLY A 102 0.15 -7.17 -41.88
CA GLY A 102 -0.41 -8.52 -41.93
C GLY A 102 -1.93 -8.56 -42.16
N HIS A 103 -2.65 -7.49 -41.81
CA HIS A 103 -4.10 -7.38 -42.04
C HIS A 103 -4.45 -6.79 -43.43
N ALA A 104 -3.50 -6.13 -44.11
CA ALA A 104 -3.69 -5.59 -45.46
C ALA A 104 -3.40 -6.61 -46.58
N SER A 105 -2.89 -7.79 -46.24
CA SER A 105 -2.40 -8.81 -47.18
C SER A 105 -3.33 -10.02 -47.31
N ARG A 106 -4.62 -9.90 -46.94
CA ARG A 106 -5.59 -11.00 -46.95
C ARG A 106 -6.87 -10.65 -47.69
#